data_AF-A0A7S2VCW8-F1
#
_entry.id   AF-A0A7S2VCW8-F1
#
_cell.length_a   1.000
_cell.length_b   1.000
_cell.length_c   1.000
_cell.angle_alpha   90.00
_cell.angle_beta   90.00
_cell.angle_gamma   90.00
#
_symmetry.space_group_name_H-M   'P 1'
#
loop_
_entity.id
_entity.type
_entity.pdbx_description
1 polymer ?
#
loop_
_entity_poly.entity_id
_entity_poly.type
_entity_poly.pdbx_seq_one_letter_code
_entity_poly.pdbx_strand_id
1 'polypeptide(L)'
;PGGRDMFEAIQKAYEALLPVVDSGEKIQSYTSGNDPDYHSASGTAEGFAGGTNRMKILHLLIRTQLLIYRRFEKDVEKIKYPAYDVLLECIKLPSSWKTMANDMDYDRLLASGFVHEARAELIRHSVELIYRTCLVSPMNAEELVSQGGVRILAILLRVSIRSLEALADRGPEAGLSRSSFSNTIEYIVKTMTGIAFYESGRESILALDGTTDLLMDWKMCIGERIISLGNVQDSSIRLCALE
;
A
#
# COMPACT_ATOMS: atom_id res chain seq x y z
N PRO A 1 14.25 -17.89 20.20
CA PRO A 1 13.26 -16.97 20.79
C PRO A 1 11.89 -17.66 20.89
N GLY A 2 11.25 -17.65 22.05
CA GLY A 2 9.87 -18.11 22.18
C GLY A 2 8.89 -17.10 21.57
N GLY A 3 7.64 -17.49 21.34
CA GLY A 3 6.60 -16.59 20.80
C GLY A 3 6.40 -15.32 21.62
N ARG A 4 6.64 -15.38 22.95
CA ARG A 4 6.58 -14.23 23.86
C ARG A 4 7.70 -13.21 23.60
N ASP A 5 8.95 -13.65 23.48
CA ASP A 5 10.08 -12.76 23.18
C ASP A 5 9.91 -12.06 21.83
N MET A 6 9.26 -12.76 20.89
CA MET A 6 9.00 -12.25 19.55
C MET A 6 7.87 -11.22 19.55
N PHE A 7 6.80 -11.46 20.31
CA PHE A 7 5.76 -10.47 20.54
C PHE A 7 6.33 -9.21 21.19
N GLU A 8 7.18 -9.35 22.20
CA GLU A 8 7.86 -8.21 22.82
C GLU A 8 8.75 -7.45 21.83
N ALA A 9 9.39 -8.13 20.87
CA ALA A 9 10.18 -7.48 19.83
C ALA A 9 9.31 -6.73 18.80
N ILE A 10 8.18 -7.31 18.38
CA ILE A 10 7.20 -6.64 17.51
C ILE A 10 6.60 -5.43 18.22
N GLN A 11 6.23 -5.59 19.50
CA GLN A 11 5.66 -4.53 20.30
C GLN A 11 6.67 -3.40 20.55
N LYS A 12 7.95 -3.71 20.84
CA LYS A 12 9.01 -2.68 20.93
C LYS A 12 9.25 -1.96 19.60
N ALA A 13 9.19 -2.68 18.48
CA ALA A 13 9.29 -2.05 17.16
C ALA A 13 8.09 -1.12 16.89
N TYR A 14 6.90 -1.46 17.38
CA TYR A 14 5.72 -0.62 17.34
C TYR A 14 5.80 0.59 18.29
N GLU A 15 6.28 0.39 19.51
CA GLU A 15 6.55 1.49 20.46
C GLU A 15 7.58 2.49 19.91
N ALA A 16 8.51 2.03 19.06
CA ALA A 16 9.41 2.91 18.32
C ALA A 16 8.72 3.68 17.18
N LEU A 17 7.59 3.18 16.66
CA LEU A 17 6.75 3.86 15.65
C LEU A 17 5.80 4.86 16.28
N LEU A 18 5.29 4.60 17.48
CA LEU A 18 4.30 5.43 18.17
C LEU A 18 4.65 6.92 18.21
N PRO A 19 5.89 7.36 18.57
CA PRO A 19 6.24 8.78 18.56
C PRO A 19 6.21 9.44 17.17
N VAL A 20 6.44 8.66 16.10
CA VAL A 20 6.33 9.16 14.71
C VAL A 20 4.86 9.39 14.35
N VAL A 21 3.96 8.57 14.90
CA VAL A 21 2.52 8.55 14.65
C VAL A 21 1.77 9.57 15.54
N ASP A 22 2.08 9.58 16.83
CA ASP A 22 1.50 10.44 17.88
C ASP A 22 1.91 11.91 17.75
N SER A 23 2.95 12.21 16.96
CA SER A 23 3.30 13.59 16.63
C SER A 23 2.17 14.34 15.92
N GLY A 24 1.11 13.65 15.46
CA GLY A 24 -0.05 14.26 14.82
C GLY A 24 0.27 14.91 13.48
N GLU A 25 1.49 14.73 12.99
CA GLU A 25 1.96 15.31 11.74
C GLU A 25 1.40 14.49 10.57
N LYS A 26 0.31 15.00 9.99
CA LYS A 26 -0.28 14.45 8.77
C LYS A 26 0.76 14.39 7.65
N ILE A 27 0.66 13.37 6.80
CA ILE A 27 1.36 13.33 5.50
C ILE A 27 1.09 14.64 4.76
N GLN A 28 2.11 15.51 4.70
CA GLN A 28 2.03 16.74 3.93
C GLN A 28 2.30 16.41 2.47
N SER A 29 1.27 16.59 1.64
CA SER A 29 1.44 16.67 0.19
C SER A 29 1.96 18.06 -0.12
N TYR A 30 3.26 18.19 -0.38
CA TYR A 30 3.81 19.41 -0.95
C TYR A 30 3.43 19.43 -2.42
N THR A 31 2.35 20.14 -2.76
CA THR A 31 2.11 20.55 -4.14
C THR A 31 3.22 21.53 -4.52
N SER A 32 4.01 21.14 -5.53
CA SER A 32 5.11 21.88 -6.14
C SER A 32 4.96 23.41 -6.10
N GLY A 33 6.01 24.12 -5.69
CA GLY A 33 6.09 25.56 -5.94
C GLY A 33 7.19 26.38 -5.26
N ASN A 34 7.58 26.12 -4.02
CA ASN A 34 8.32 27.14 -3.24
C ASN A 34 9.56 26.69 -2.45
N ASP A 35 10.13 25.52 -2.73
CA ASP A 35 11.38 25.11 -2.07
C ASP A 35 12.58 25.28 -3.02
N PRO A 36 13.60 26.10 -2.69
CA PRO A 36 14.78 26.30 -3.53
C PRO A 36 15.62 25.04 -3.78
N ASP A 37 15.38 23.93 -3.06
CA ASP A 37 16.03 22.63 -3.28
C ASP A 37 15.33 21.75 -4.34
N TYR A 38 14.35 22.28 -5.10
CA TYR A 38 13.60 21.55 -6.13
C TYR A 38 14.46 21.03 -7.30
N HIS A 39 15.69 21.50 -7.43
CA HIS A 39 16.62 21.04 -8.45
C HIS A 39 17.77 20.26 -7.81
N SER A 40 17.75 18.92 -7.96
CA SER A 40 18.92 18.00 -7.89
C SER A 40 18.89 16.85 -6.87
N ALA A 41 17.73 16.34 -6.45
CA ALA A 41 17.69 15.04 -5.76
C ALA A 41 16.70 14.07 -6.41
N SER A 42 17.24 13.09 -7.14
CA SER A 42 16.59 11.88 -7.66
C SER A 42 16.03 10.95 -6.54
N GLY A 43 15.61 11.51 -5.40
CA GLY A 43 15.29 10.78 -4.19
C GLY A 43 14.52 11.59 -3.16
N THR A 44 13.83 12.66 -3.56
CA THR A 44 12.88 13.35 -2.69
C THR A 44 11.69 12.43 -2.45
N ALA A 45 11.81 11.68 -1.37
CA ALA A 45 10.78 10.93 -0.68
C ALA A 45 9.64 11.87 -0.25
N GLU A 46 8.74 12.20 -1.18
CA GLU A 46 7.57 13.01 -0.89
C GLU A 46 6.61 12.26 0.06
N GLY A 47 6.07 12.97 1.06
CA GLY A 47 4.87 12.51 1.76
C GLY A 47 5.01 12.12 3.24
N PHE A 48 6.06 12.51 3.95
CA PHE A 48 6.03 12.51 5.43
C PHE A 48 6.58 13.82 5.97
N ALA A 49 5.87 14.43 6.92
CA ALA A 49 6.42 15.49 7.74
C ALA A 49 7.65 14.92 8.48
N GLY A 50 8.83 15.53 8.28
CA GLY A 50 10.11 15.08 8.84
C GLY A 50 11.10 14.46 7.84
N GLY A 51 10.81 14.51 6.54
CA GLY A 51 11.81 14.34 5.47
C GLY A 51 12.31 12.92 5.24
N THR A 52 13.35 12.80 4.40
CA THR A 52 13.87 11.52 3.87
C THR A 52 14.31 10.52 4.94
N ASN A 53 14.80 11.00 6.09
CA ASN A 53 15.28 10.14 7.18
C ASN A 53 14.13 9.39 7.89
N ARG A 54 13.00 10.06 8.15
CA ARG A 54 11.84 9.41 8.77
C ARG A 54 11.25 8.33 7.85
N MET A 55 11.16 8.61 6.55
CA MET A 55 10.68 7.61 5.60
C MET A 55 11.59 6.37 5.55
N LYS A 56 12.91 6.55 5.57
CA LYS A 56 13.87 5.44 5.61
C LYS A 56 13.71 4.58 6.88
N ILE A 57 13.53 5.21 8.04
CA ILE A 57 13.30 4.51 9.31
C ILE A 57 11.99 3.71 9.24
N LEU A 58 10.90 4.34 8.81
CA LEU A 58 9.60 3.71 8.67
C LEU A 58 9.66 2.51 7.71
N HIS A 59 10.29 2.71 6.56
CA HIS A 59 10.50 1.67 5.55
C HIS A 59 11.30 0.49 6.12
N LEU A 60 12.37 0.76 6.88
CA LEU A 60 13.17 -0.27 7.54
C LEU A 60 12.35 -1.06 8.57
N LEU A 61 11.51 -0.37 9.36
CA LEU A 61 10.63 -0.98 10.35
C LEU A 61 9.58 -1.89 9.69
N ILE A 62 8.97 -1.44 8.59
CA ILE A 62 8.01 -2.25 7.82
C ILE A 62 8.71 -3.47 7.21
N ARG A 63 9.89 -3.30 6.62
CA ARG A 63 10.68 -4.43 6.07
C ARG A 63 11.07 -5.45 7.14
N THR A 64 11.39 -4.98 8.34
CA THR A 64 11.71 -5.83 9.48
C THR A 64 10.50 -6.67 9.90
N GLN A 65 9.32 -6.04 10.01
CA GLN A 65 8.08 -6.74 10.32
C GLN A 65 7.71 -7.76 9.23
N LEU A 66 7.90 -7.43 7.95
CA LEU A 66 7.72 -8.38 6.85
C LEU A 66 8.59 -9.63 7.00
N LEU A 67 9.85 -9.49 7.42
CA LEU A 67 10.72 -10.64 7.66
C LEU A 67 10.19 -11.53 8.79
N ILE A 68 9.64 -10.93 9.85
CA ILE A 68 9.04 -11.66 10.96
C ILE A 68 7.81 -12.43 10.49
N TYR A 69 6.86 -11.76 9.82
CA TYR A 69 5.63 -12.37 9.33
C TYR A 69 5.87 -13.44 8.24
N ARG A 70 6.94 -13.32 7.46
CA ARG A 70 7.34 -14.37 6.49
C ARG A 70 7.94 -15.60 7.16
N ARG A 71 8.71 -15.42 8.23
CA ARG A 71 9.51 -16.50 8.83
C ARG A 71 8.77 -17.24 9.95
N PHE A 72 7.89 -16.54 10.66
CA PHE A 72 7.24 -17.02 11.87
C PHE A 72 5.71 -16.93 11.78
N GLU A 73 5.16 -17.14 10.59
CA GLU A 73 3.73 -17.04 10.28
C GLU A 73 2.85 -17.79 11.30
N LYS A 74 3.22 -19.03 11.62
CA LYS A 74 2.50 -19.90 12.58
C LYS A 74 2.53 -19.39 14.03
N ASP A 75 3.53 -18.58 14.38
CA ASP A 75 3.64 -18.02 15.72
C ASP A 75 2.83 -16.71 15.83
N VAL A 76 2.75 -15.94 14.74
CA VAL A 76 2.06 -14.64 14.70
C VAL A 76 0.55 -14.75 14.40
N GLU A 77 0.07 -15.85 13.81
CA GLU A 77 -1.37 -16.07 13.51
C GLU A 77 -2.29 -15.91 14.74
N LYS A 78 -1.73 -16.15 15.94
CA LYS A 78 -2.44 -16.10 17.24
C LYS A 78 -2.54 -14.69 17.82
N ILE A 79 -1.93 -13.71 17.17
CA ILE A 79 -1.71 -12.37 17.71
C ILE A 79 -2.35 -11.33 16.78
N LYS A 80 -3.06 -10.38 17.37
CA LYS A 80 -3.60 -9.23 16.65
C LYS A 80 -2.48 -8.29 16.22
N TYR A 81 -2.46 -7.88 14.96
CA TYR A 81 -1.53 -6.87 14.48
C TYR A 81 -1.90 -5.50 15.08
N PRO A 82 -1.00 -4.84 15.84
CA PRO A 82 -1.38 -3.66 16.62
C PRO A 82 -1.33 -2.34 15.83
N ALA A 83 -0.79 -2.34 14.61
CA ALA A 83 -0.34 -1.11 13.95
C ALA A 83 -1.03 -0.84 12.60
N TYR A 84 -2.28 -1.29 12.43
CA TYR A 84 -3.01 -1.06 11.18
C TYR A 84 -3.17 0.43 10.87
N ASP A 85 -3.36 1.26 11.88
CA ASP A 85 -3.49 2.71 11.77
C ASP A 85 -2.23 3.32 11.12
N VAL A 86 -1.06 2.89 11.57
CA VAL A 86 0.24 3.31 11.02
C VAL A 86 0.39 2.85 9.58
N LEU A 87 0.09 1.58 9.28
CA LEU A 87 0.19 1.06 7.92
C LEU A 87 -0.77 1.76 6.96
N LEU A 88 -2.00 2.00 7.41
CA LEU A 88 -3.02 2.69 6.65
C LEU A 88 -2.61 4.13 6.37
N GLU A 89 -2.06 4.86 7.34
CA GLU A 89 -1.52 6.19 7.10
C GLU A 89 -0.36 6.16 6.10
N CYS A 90 0.52 5.16 6.14
CA CYS A 90 1.61 5.04 5.15
C CYS A 90 1.13 4.97 3.70
N ILE A 91 -0.01 4.33 3.47
CA ILE A 91 -0.56 4.10 2.12
C ILE A 91 -1.71 5.05 1.77
N LYS A 92 -2.15 5.87 2.72
CA LYS A 92 -3.24 6.83 2.52
C LYS A 92 -2.79 7.90 1.55
N LEU A 93 -3.60 8.10 0.52
CA LEU A 93 -3.32 9.04 -0.54
C LEU A 93 -4.09 10.36 -0.33
N PRO A 94 -3.48 11.51 -0.64
CA PRO A 94 -4.19 12.79 -0.71
C PRO A 94 -5.39 12.70 -1.67
N SER A 95 -6.48 13.40 -1.33
CA SER A 95 -7.70 13.41 -2.16
C SER A 95 -7.48 13.93 -3.59
N SER A 96 -6.44 14.76 -3.79
CA SER A 96 -6.01 15.23 -5.11
C SER A 96 -5.58 14.07 -6.02
N TRP A 97 -4.94 13.03 -5.49
CA TRP A 97 -4.45 11.89 -6.27
C TRP A 97 -5.59 11.00 -6.76
N LYS A 98 -6.63 10.82 -5.92
CA LYS A 98 -7.87 10.17 -6.36
C LYS A 98 -8.51 10.92 -7.53
N THR A 99 -8.53 12.26 -7.45
CA THR A 99 -9.11 13.11 -8.50
C THR A 99 -8.30 12.97 -9.80
N MET A 100 -6.97 13.06 -9.74
CA MET A 100 -6.10 12.88 -10.92
C MET A 100 -6.26 11.50 -11.57
N ALA A 101 -6.38 10.44 -10.76
CA ALA A 101 -6.60 9.09 -11.28
C ALA A 101 -7.98 8.91 -11.93
N ASN A 102 -9.00 9.64 -11.47
CA ASN A 102 -10.33 9.64 -12.09
C ASN A 102 -10.36 10.42 -13.40
N ASP A 103 -9.66 11.55 -13.45
CA ASP A 103 -9.61 12.43 -14.62
C ASP A 103 -8.66 11.90 -15.72
N MET A 104 -7.97 10.79 -15.47
CA MET A 104 -6.98 10.18 -16.36
C MET A 104 -5.84 11.14 -16.72
N ASP A 105 -5.49 12.05 -15.80
CA ASP A 105 -4.42 13.03 -15.96
C ASP A 105 -3.06 12.39 -15.64
N TYR A 106 -2.55 11.61 -16.59
CA TYR A 106 -1.30 10.88 -16.45
C TYR A 106 -0.09 11.79 -16.26
N ASP A 107 -0.08 12.97 -16.89
CA ASP A 107 1.04 13.90 -16.77
C ASP A 107 1.17 14.41 -15.33
N ARG A 108 0.06 14.80 -14.69
CA ARG A 108 0.08 15.19 -13.28
C ARG A 108 0.34 14.03 -12.33
N LEU A 109 -0.13 12.83 -12.66
CA LEU A 109 0.17 11.63 -11.86
C LEU A 109 1.67 11.29 -11.91
N LEU A 110 2.29 11.39 -13.07
CA LEU A 110 3.74 11.18 -13.26
C LEU A 110 4.57 12.30 -12.64
N ALA A 111 4.05 13.53 -12.59
CA ALA A 111 4.68 14.65 -11.91
C ALA A 111 4.52 14.60 -10.38
N SER A 112 3.67 13.71 -9.85
CA SER A 112 3.54 13.49 -8.41
C SER A 112 4.64 12.59 -7.88
N GLY A 113 5.10 12.80 -6.64
CA GLY A 113 6.09 11.90 -6.04
C GLY A 113 5.59 10.51 -5.68
N PHE A 114 4.33 10.18 -6.01
CA PHE A 114 3.80 8.82 -5.88
C PHE A 114 4.59 7.80 -6.70
N VAL A 115 4.98 8.16 -7.93
CA VAL A 115 5.66 7.26 -8.87
C VAL A 115 7.17 7.14 -8.63
N HIS A 116 7.72 7.93 -7.70
CA HIS A 116 9.11 7.80 -7.30
C HIS A 116 9.38 6.44 -6.67
N GLU A 117 10.51 5.84 -7.03
CA GLU A 117 10.88 4.48 -6.65
C GLU A 117 10.80 4.24 -5.14
N ALA A 118 11.42 5.10 -4.33
CA ALA A 118 11.42 4.94 -2.88
C ALA A 118 10.02 4.99 -2.25
N ARG A 119 9.11 5.81 -2.82
CA ARG A 119 7.72 5.89 -2.37
C ARG A 119 6.93 4.67 -2.82
N ALA A 120 7.10 4.25 -4.09
CA ALA A 120 6.46 3.04 -4.63
C ALA A 120 6.89 1.79 -3.85
N GLU A 121 8.17 1.67 -3.48
CA GLU A 121 8.66 0.58 -2.65
C GLU A 121 8.09 0.60 -1.23
N LEU A 122 8.02 1.76 -0.58
CA LEU A 122 7.42 1.87 0.75
C LEU A 122 5.96 1.42 0.72
N ILE A 123 5.19 1.90 -0.26
CA ILE A 123 3.79 1.52 -0.44
C ILE A 123 3.70 0.01 -0.66
N ARG A 124 4.51 -0.55 -1.58
CA ARG A 124 4.52 -2.00 -1.84
C ARG A 124 4.75 -2.80 -0.56
N HIS A 125 5.76 -2.46 0.24
CA HIS A 125 6.07 -3.18 1.48
C HIS A 125 4.97 -2.99 2.54
N SER A 126 4.36 -1.81 2.61
CA SER A 126 3.26 -1.54 3.54
C SER A 126 2.05 -2.41 3.20
N VAL A 127 1.66 -2.46 1.93
CA VAL A 127 0.54 -3.29 1.45
C VAL A 127 0.87 -4.78 1.57
N GLU A 128 2.12 -5.20 1.30
CA GLU A 128 2.53 -6.58 1.53
C GLU A 128 2.35 -6.98 3.01
N LEU A 129 2.68 -6.08 3.93
CA LEU A 129 2.54 -6.34 5.36
C LEU A 129 1.07 -6.39 5.76
N ILE A 130 0.22 -5.52 5.21
CA ILE A 130 -1.24 -5.60 5.35
C ILE A 130 -1.75 -6.96 4.87
N TYR A 131 -1.37 -7.39 3.67
CA TYR A 131 -1.74 -8.70 3.13
C TYR A 131 -1.35 -9.85 4.07
N ARG A 132 -0.10 -9.88 4.52
CA ARG A 132 0.42 -10.95 5.39
C ARG A 132 -0.21 -10.96 6.76
N THR A 133 -0.53 -9.80 7.32
CA THR A 133 -1.17 -9.69 8.64
C THR A 133 -2.66 -10.02 8.56
N CYS A 134 -3.33 -9.60 7.49
CA CYS A 134 -4.76 -9.80 7.28
C CYS A 134 -5.11 -11.28 7.09
N LEU A 135 -4.34 -12.02 6.28
CA LEU A 135 -4.71 -13.39 5.94
C LEU A 135 -4.34 -14.44 6.99
N VAL A 136 -3.47 -14.12 7.95
CA VAL A 136 -3.07 -15.08 9.00
C VAL A 136 -4.08 -15.17 10.14
N SER A 137 -5.05 -14.25 10.25
CA SER A 137 -6.03 -14.28 11.34
C SER A 137 -7.33 -13.54 10.99
N PRO A 138 -8.52 -14.13 11.20
CA PRO A 138 -9.80 -13.43 11.07
C PRO A 138 -9.89 -12.14 11.88
N MET A 139 -9.30 -12.11 13.09
CA MET A 139 -9.27 -10.93 13.95
C MET A 139 -8.52 -9.75 13.32
N ASN A 140 -7.49 -10.04 12.52
CA ASN A 140 -6.74 -9.02 11.80
C ASN A 140 -7.52 -8.47 10.61
N ALA A 141 -8.26 -9.33 9.90
CA ALA A 141 -9.16 -8.90 8.83
C ALA A 141 -10.27 -7.98 9.35
N GLU A 142 -10.91 -8.34 10.47
CA GLU A 142 -11.93 -7.50 11.12
C GLU A 142 -11.36 -6.16 11.58
N GLU A 143 -10.16 -6.14 12.15
CA GLU A 143 -9.51 -4.90 12.55
C GLU A 143 -9.18 -3.99 11.36
N LEU A 144 -8.65 -4.55 10.29
CA LEU A 144 -8.37 -3.79 9.08
C LEU A 144 -9.65 -3.16 8.51
N VAL A 145 -10.77 -3.90 8.55
CA VAL A 145 -12.09 -3.39 8.14
C VAL A 145 -12.56 -2.29 9.09
N SER A 146 -12.47 -2.48 10.40
CA SER A 146 -12.93 -1.51 11.41
C SER A 146 -12.20 -0.18 11.32
N GLN A 147 -10.92 -0.20 10.92
CA GLN A 147 -10.10 0.99 10.72
C GLN A 147 -10.29 1.65 9.33
N GLY A 148 -11.26 1.18 8.53
CA GLY A 148 -11.55 1.76 7.22
C GLY A 148 -10.55 1.36 6.11
N GLY A 149 -9.81 0.27 6.32
CA GLY A 149 -8.79 -0.22 5.39
C GLY A 149 -9.35 -0.52 4.00
N VAL A 150 -10.57 -1.03 3.90
CA VAL A 150 -11.24 -1.33 2.62
C VAL A 150 -11.32 -0.12 1.70
N ARG A 151 -11.73 1.05 2.24
CA ARG A 151 -11.82 2.30 1.47
C ARG A 151 -10.45 2.78 1.01
N ILE A 152 -9.43 2.66 1.86
CA ILE A 152 -8.07 3.08 1.55
C ILE A 152 -7.47 2.17 0.47
N LEU A 153 -7.65 0.86 0.59
CA LEU A 153 -7.20 -0.13 -0.39
C LEU A 153 -7.89 0.05 -1.75
N ALA A 154 -9.19 0.34 -1.78
CA ALA A 154 -9.92 0.61 -3.02
C ALA A 154 -9.37 1.85 -3.76
N ILE A 155 -9.10 2.94 -3.04
CA ILE A 155 -8.51 4.15 -3.62
C ILE A 155 -7.09 3.85 -4.13
N LEU A 156 -6.29 3.14 -3.32
CA LEU A 156 -4.92 2.79 -3.68
C LEU A 156 -4.85 1.87 -4.89
N LEU A 157 -5.79 0.93 -5.04
CA LEU A 157 -5.88 0.04 -6.20
C LEU A 157 -6.02 0.85 -7.47
N ARG A 158 -7.00 1.76 -7.51
CA ARG A 158 -7.24 2.66 -8.64
C ARG A 158 -5.98 3.44 -9.01
N VAL A 159 -5.40 4.15 -8.04
CA VAL A 159 -4.24 5.00 -8.30
C VAL A 159 -3.04 4.17 -8.76
N SER A 160 -2.86 2.96 -8.20
CA SER A 160 -1.77 2.05 -8.59
C SER A 160 -1.94 1.50 -10.01
N ILE A 161 -3.17 1.16 -10.42
CA ILE A 161 -3.49 0.77 -11.81
C ILE A 161 -3.16 1.92 -12.77
N ARG A 162 -3.66 3.13 -12.49
CA ARG A 162 -3.40 4.30 -13.34
C ARG A 162 -1.93 4.68 -13.39
N SER A 163 -1.20 4.50 -12.29
CA SER A 163 0.24 4.77 -12.25
C SER A 163 1.03 3.74 -13.06
N LEU A 164 0.62 2.47 -13.03
CA LEU A 164 1.21 1.44 -13.87
C LEU A 164 0.96 1.70 -15.36
N GLU A 165 -0.26 2.13 -15.73
CA GLU A 165 -0.58 2.55 -17.10
C GLU A 165 0.25 3.76 -17.54
N ALA A 166 0.36 4.80 -16.70
CA ALA A 166 1.15 6.00 -17.01
C ALA A 166 2.65 5.71 -17.17
N LEU A 167 3.16 4.69 -16.48
CA LEU A 167 4.56 4.25 -16.59
C LEU A 167 4.81 3.28 -17.76
N ALA A 168 3.77 2.81 -18.46
CA ALA A 168 3.89 1.86 -19.56
C ALA A 168 4.81 2.37 -20.67
N ASP A 169 4.65 3.65 -21.03
CA ASP A 169 5.38 4.31 -22.12
C ASP A 169 6.76 4.84 -21.69
N ARG A 170 7.14 4.67 -20.42
CA ARG A 170 8.45 5.08 -19.90
C ARG A 170 9.52 4.01 -20.19
N GLY A 171 10.73 4.49 -20.45
CA GLY A 171 11.91 3.67 -20.70
C GLY A 171 12.29 2.73 -19.54
N PRO A 172 13.35 1.93 -19.68
CA PRO A 172 13.75 0.91 -18.71
C PRO A 172 14.01 1.44 -17.30
N GLU A 173 14.35 2.72 -17.15
CA GLU A 173 14.57 3.41 -15.87
C GLU A 173 13.33 3.36 -14.94
N ALA A 174 12.11 3.28 -15.50
CA ALA A 174 10.88 3.13 -14.72
C ALA A 174 10.61 1.69 -14.26
N GLY A 175 11.50 0.74 -14.53
CA GLY A 175 11.30 -0.69 -14.28
C GLY A 175 10.99 -1.05 -12.81
N LEU A 176 11.69 -0.43 -11.86
CA LEU A 176 11.53 -0.70 -10.43
C LEU A 176 10.22 -0.13 -9.87
N SER A 177 9.80 1.06 -10.31
CA SER A 177 8.48 1.60 -9.96
C SER A 177 7.36 0.76 -10.56
N ARG A 178 7.49 0.31 -11.81
CA ARG A 178 6.49 -0.56 -12.47
C ARG A 178 6.29 -1.87 -11.73
N SER A 179 7.38 -2.59 -11.40
CA SER A 179 7.29 -3.82 -10.61
C SER A 179 6.68 -3.54 -9.24
N SER A 180 7.06 -2.43 -8.61
CA SER A 180 6.51 -2.03 -7.32
C SER A 180 5.00 -1.84 -7.33
N PHE A 181 4.46 -1.15 -8.34
CA PHE A 181 3.01 -0.99 -8.50
C PHE A 181 2.32 -2.30 -8.86
N SER A 182 2.92 -3.13 -9.70
CA SER A 182 2.33 -4.42 -10.04
C SER A 182 2.19 -5.34 -8.82
N ASN A 183 3.23 -5.43 -7.98
CA ASN A 183 3.16 -6.18 -6.73
C ASN A 183 2.19 -5.52 -5.73
N THR A 184 2.11 -4.18 -5.71
CA THR A 184 1.13 -3.47 -4.88
C THR A 184 -0.29 -3.87 -5.26
N ILE A 185 -0.63 -3.87 -6.56
CA ILE A 185 -1.93 -4.32 -7.07
C ILE A 185 -2.22 -5.76 -6.65
N GLU A 186 -1.23 -6.66 -6.82
CA GLU A 186 -1.35 -8.07 -6.42
C GLU A 186 -1.72 -8.22 -4.94
N TYR A 187 -1.00 -7.54 -4.04
CA TYR A 187 -1.27 -7.62 -2.61
C TYR A 187 -2.60 -6.98 -2.22
N ILE A 188 -3.02 -5.90 -2.89
CA ILE A 188 -4.35 -5.31 -2.66
C ILE A 188 -5.44 -6.29 -3.05
N VAL A 189 -5.38 -6.87 -4.25
CA VAL A 189 -6.39 -7.83 -4.73
C VAL A 189 -6.47 -9.01 -3.75
N LYS A 190 -5.33 -9.63 -3.41
CA LYS A 190 -5.30 -10.74 -2.44
C LYS A 190 -5.89 -10.38 -1.08
N THR A 191 -5.58 -9.20 -0.56
CA THR A 191 -6.10 -8.72 0.72
C THR A 191 -7.62 -8.54 0.63
N MET A 192 -8.10 -7.86 -0.41
CA MET A 192 -9.51 -7.57 -0.61
C MET A 192 -10.33 -8.85 -0.83
N THR A 193 -9.80 -9.85 -1.57
CA THR A 193 -10.41 -11.19 -1.71
C THR A 193 -10.52 -11.88 -0.34
N GLY A 194 -9.46 -11.88 0.46
CA GLY A 194 -9.49 -12.45 1.80
C GLY A 194 -10.45 -11.74 2.76
N ILE A 195 -10.58 -10.42 2.65
CA ILE A 195 -11.57 -9.64 3.41
C ILE A 195 -13.00 -10.01 2.99
N ALA A 196 -13.26 -10.19 1.69
CA ALA A 196 -14.58 -10.51 1.16
C ALA A 196 -15.11 -11.88 1.62
N PHE A 197 -14.23 -12.76 2.13
CA PHE A 197 -14.64 -13.99 2.81
C PHE A 197 -15.52 -13.72 4.04
N TYR A 198 -15.29 -12.62 4.75
CA TYR A 198 -16.01 -12.23 5.97
C TYR A 198 -17.19 -11.29 5.68
N GLU A 199 -18.23 -11.37 6.50
CA GLU A 199 -19.44 -10.54 6.35
C GLU A 199 -19.14 -9.05 6.50
N SER A 200 -18.41 -8.66 7.56
CA SER A 200 -17.96 -7.29 7.79
C SER A 200 -17.18 -6.72 6.61
N GLY A 201 -16.35 -7.56 5.97
CA GLY A 201 -15.60 -7.21 4.77
C GLY A 201 -16.52 -6.93 3.57
N ARG A 202 -17.48 -7.81 3.31
CA ARG A 202 -18.47 -7.62 2.23
C ARG A 202 -19.32 -6.37 2.44
N GLU A 203 -19.80 -6.16 3.66
CA GLU A 203 -20.58 -4.97 4.02
C GLU A 203 -19.77 -3.69 3.77
N SER A 204 -18.49 -3.69 4.19
CA SER A 204 -17.59 -2.55 3.97
C SER A 204 -17.35 -2.27 2.49
N ILE A 205 -17.20 -3.30 1.65
CA ILE A 205 -17.05 -3.17 0.19
C ILE A 205 -18.33 -2.61 -0.46
N LEU A 206 -19.49 -3.09 -0.02
CA LEU A 206 -20.79 -2.62 -0.52
C LEU A 206 -21.13 -1.21 -0.07
N ALA A 207 -20.58 -0.76 1.07
CA ALA A 207 -20.74 0.58 1.60
C ALA A 207 -19.85 1.64 0.93
N LEU A 208 -19.02 1.26 -0.04
CA LEU A 208 -18.19 2.23 -0.78
C LEU A 208 -19.06 3.08 -1.72
N ASP A 209 -18.94 4.40 -1.64
CA ASP A 209 -19.62 5.34 -2.56
C ASP A 209 -19.27 5.11 -4.06
N GLY A 210 -18.25 4.31 -4.35
CA GLY A 210 -17.77 3.97 -5.69
C GLY A 210 -17.60 2.46 -5.91
N THR A 211 -18.55 1.63 -5.49
CA THR A 211 -18.46 0.18 -5.72
C THR A 211 -18.37 -0.18 -7.21
N THR A 212 -19.12 0.48 -8.09
CA THR A 212 -19.01 0.28 -9.56
C THR A 212 -17.60 0.58 -10.07
N ASP A 213 -17.03 1.63 -9.52
CA ASP A 213 -15.69 2.11 -9.79
C ASP A 213 -14.64 1.07 -9.39
N LEU A 214 -14.77 0.51 -8.19
CA LEU A 214 -13.95 -0.61 -7.72
C LEU A 214 -14.10 -1.85 -8.61
N LEU A 215 -15.31 -2.21 -9.04
CA LEU A 215 -15.54 -3.37 -9.91
C LEU A 215 -14.87 -3.21 -11.29
N MET A 216 -14.86 -1.99 -11.83
CA MET A 216 -14.14 -1.70 -13.08
C MET A 216 -12.63 -1.83 -12.89
N ASP A 217 -12.10 -1.33 -11.77
CA ASP A 217 -10.69 -1.50 -11.39
C ASP A 217 -10.33 -2.97 -11.21
N TRP A 218 -11.20 -3.73 -10.55
CA TRP A 218 -11.07 -5.17 -10.36
C TRP A 218 -11.06 -5.94 -11.69
N LYS A 219 -11.96 -5.58 -12.62
CA LYS A 219 -11.99 -6.15 -13.96
C LYS A 219 -10.70 -5.91 -14.73
N MET A 220 -10.06 -4.75 -14.56
CA MET A 220 -8.77 -4.47 -15.20
C MET A 220 -7.65 -5.38 -14.67
N CYS A 221 -7.68 -5.78 -13.40
CA CYS A 221 -6.74 -6.74 -12.82
C CYS A 221 -6.85 -8.15 -13.44
N ILE A 222 -8.01 -8.49 -14.00
CA ILE A 222 -8.24 -9.78 -14.71
C ILE A 222 -7.74 -9.70 -16.16
N GLY A 223 -7.63 -8.49 -16.73
CA GLY A 223 -7.24 -8.28 -18.12
C GLY A 223 -5.75 -8.47 -18.39
N GLU A 224 -5.42 -8.97 -19.58
CA GLU A 224 -4.04 -9.20 -20.04
C GLU A 224 -3.17 -7.93 -20.06
N ARG A 225 -3.80 -6.75 -20.14
CA ARG A 225 -3.10 -5.46 -20.19
C ARG A 225 -2.33 -5.17 -18.90
N ILE A 226 -2.93 -5.34 -17.73
CA ILE A 226 -2.23 -5.08 -16.46
C ILE A 226 -1.16 -6.14 -16.20
N ILE A 227 -1.46 -7.39 -16.56
CA ILE A 227 -0.54 -8.52 -16.41
C ILE A 227 0.73 -8.32 -17.27
N SER A 228 0.56 -7.90 -18.52
CA SER A 228 1.68 -7.63 -19.43
C SER A 228 2.51 -6.42 -19.03
N LEU A 229 1.91 -5.38 -18.43
CA LEU A 229 2.64 -4.21 -17.93
C LEU A 229 3.48 -4.50 -16.67
N GLY A 230 3.08 -5.50 -15.88
CA GLY A 230 3.68 -5.81 -14.59
C GLY A 230 4.91 -6.71 -14.61
N ASN A 231 5.21 -7.41 -15.72
CA ASN A 231 6.14 -8.55 -15.75
C ASN A 231 5.87 -9.59 -14.63
N VAL A 232 4.63 -9.67 -14.14
CA VAL A 232 4.23 -10.60 -13.08
C VAL A 232 3.93 -11.95 -13.72
N GLN A 233 4.36 -13.04 -13.08
CA GLN A 233 3.98 -14.38 -13.53
C GLN A 233 2.44 -14.45 -13.66
N ASP A 234 2.01 -14.74 -14.88
CA ASP A 234 0.69 -14.67 -15.53
C ASP A 234 -0.54 -15.14 -14.70
N SER A 235 -0.34 -15.77 -13.54
CA SER A 235 -1.37 -16.51 -12.81
C SER A 235 -1.88 -15.85 -11.52
N SER A 236 -1.07 -15.13 -10.74
CA SER A 236 -1.48 -14.85 -9.34
C SER A 236 -2.49 -13.72 -9.19
N ILE A 237 -2.35 -12.60 -9.92
CA ILE A 237 -3.30 -11.47 -9.81
C ILE A 237 -4.66 -11.90 -10.37
N ARG A 238 -4.65 -12.53 -11.55
CA ARG A 238 -5.85 -13.01 -12.23
C ARG A 238 -6.59 -14.07 -11.44
N LEU A 239 -5.88 -15.04 -10.85
CA LEU A 239 -6.49 -16.08 -10.03
C LEU A 239 -7.19 -15.47 -8.81
N CYS A 240 -6.49 -14.61 -8.06
CA CYS A 240 -7.06 -13.98 -6.86
C CYS A 240 -8.20 -13.00 -7.17
N ALA A 241 -8.20 -12.38 -8.35
CA ALA A 241 -9.30 -11.49 -8.77
C ALA A 241 -10.54 -12.25 -9.26
N LEU A 242 -10.40 -13.51 -9.68
CA LEU A 242 -11.51 -14.37 -10.12
C LEU A 242 -12.22 -15.07 -8.95
N GLU A 243 -11.48 -15.36 -7.87
CA GLU A 243 -12.01 -15.84 -6.58
C GLU A 243 -12.81 -14.76 -5.84
#